data_AF-A0A1X2A6V4-F1
#
_entry.id   AF-A0A1X2A6V4-F1
#
_cell.length_a   1.000
_cell.length_b   1.000
_cell.length_c   1.000
_cell.angle_alpha   90.00
_cell.angle_beta   90.00
_cell.angle_gamma   90.00
#
_symmetry.space_group_name_H-M   'P 1'
#
loop_
_entity.id
_entity.type
_entity.pdbx_description
1 polymer ?
#
loop_
_entity_poly.entity_id
_entity_poly.type
_entity_poly.pdbx_seq_one_letter_code
_entity_poly.pdbx_strand_id
1 'polypeptide(L)'
;MSAVLATAIASFGVVIAPPAIADAACGPGGPPPGAAGKDVSVAYGQPATLWITDTAVGIATAQGYGEAKILSASPLQRSALLIDAQQDGKHQIIVDAGREAILYAVSGCTITPVVDRQGASFRFDPGHRRGNDDGVGCSDLGDGRRLIGLLQLRDEQDNPVMALRRTEIELNDATATIGRSDTVPVRSDHDPAWTTASDISCGELTMRKDGVQAPF
;
A
#
# COMPACT_ATOMS: atom_id res chain seq x y z
N MET A 1 45.54 -65.48 4.57
CA MET A 1 45.38 -64.71 3.32
C MET A 1 43.90 -64.65 2.99
N SER A 2 43.23 -63.54 3.33
CA SER A 2 41.92 -63.17 2.78
C SER A 2 41.82 -61.66 2.82
N ALA A 3 41.87 -61.03 1.65
CA ALA A 3 41.66 -59.60 1.46
C ALA A 3 40.16 -59.37 1.18
N VAL A 4 39.55 -58.41 1.87
CA VAL A 4 38.21 -57.91 1.54
C VAL A 4 38.38 -56.49 0.99
N LEU A 5 38.11 -56.35 -0.30
CA LEU A 5 38.01 -55.06 -1.00
C LEU A 5 36.66 -54.43 -0.64
N ALA A 6 36.66 -53.24 -0.04
CA ALA A 6 35.47 -52.44 0.17
C ALA A 6 35.35 -51.39 -0.94
N THR A 7 34.30 -51.50 -1.77
CA THR A 7 33.98 -50.54 -2.83
C THR A 7 33.03 -49.48 -2.26
N ALA A 8 33.50 -48.24 -2.12
CA ALA A 8 32.68 -47.11 -1.72
C ALA A 8 31.95 -46.53 -2.95
N ILE A 9 30.62 -46.60 -2.97
CA ILE A 9 29.77 -45.98 -4.00
C ILE A 9 29.41 -44.58 -3.53
N ALA A 10 29.99 -43.55 -4.17
CA ALA A 10 29.60 -42.17 -3.95
C ALA A 10 28.25 -41.90 -4.62
N SER A 11 27.22 -41.65 -3.80
CA SER A 11 25.89 -41.26 -4.26
C SER A 11 25.84 -39.75 -4.44
N PHE A 12 25.83 -39.27 -5.68
CA PHE A 12 25.58 -37.88 -6.01
C PHE A 12 24.06 -37.63 -5.96
N GLY A 13 23.57 -37.08 -4.85
CA GLY A 13 22.19 -36.63 -4.73
C GLY A 13 21.97 -35.38 -5.60
N VAL A 14 21.19 -35.50 -6.67
CA VAL A 14 20.71 -34.36 -7.45
C VAL A 14 19.63 -33.66 -6.61
N VAL A 15 19.94 -32.48 -6.09
CA VAL A 15 18.94 -31.60 -5.47
C VAL A 15 18.11 -30.99 -6.59
N ILE A 16 16.95 -31.58 -6.88
CA ILE A 16 15.98 -31.01 -7.81
C ILE A 16 15.21 -29.94 -7.04
N ALA A 17 15.48 -28.67 -7.32
CA ALA A 17 14.67 -27.58 -6.80
C ALA A 17 13.22 -27.73 -7.34
N PRO A 18 12.19 -27.57 -6.48
CA PRO A 18 10.81 -27.63 -6.95
C PRO A 18 10.58 -26.54 -8.01
N PRO A 19 9.78 -26.83 -9.07
CA PRO A 19 9.46 -25.84 -10.08
C PRO A 19 8.71 -24.67 -9.43
N ALA A 20 9.13 -23.44 -9.74
CA ALA A 20 8.40 -22.24 -9.36
C ALA A 20 7.07 -22.22 -10.13
N ILE A 21 5.97 -22.56 -9.45
CA ILE A 21 4.62 -22.40 -9.98
C ILE A 21 4.26 -20.94 -9.73
N ALA A 22 4.20 -20.14 -10.79
CA ALA A 22 3.61 -18.82 -10.72
C ALA A 22 2.15 -18.98 -10.27
N ASP A 23 1.72 -18.18 -9.31
CA ASP A 23 0.30 -18.09 -8.97
C ASP A 23 -0.48 -17.72 -10.25
N ALA A 24 -1.66 -18.28 -10.49
CA ALA A 24 -2.37 -18.10 -11.76
C ALA A 24 -2.74 -16.62 -12.05
N ALA A 25 -2.72 -15.78 -11.01
CA ALA A 25 -2.89 -14.33 -11.10
C ALA A 25 -1.58 -13.56 -11.35
N CYS A 26 -0.41 -14.20 -11.24
CA CYS A 26 0.89 -13.62 -11.51
C CYS A 26 1.33 -13.88 -12.95
N GLY A 27 1.51 -12.80 -13.71
CA GLY A 27 2.08 -12.87 -15.04
C GLY A 27 3.60 -13.12 -15.00
N PRO A 28 4.16 -13.76 -16.04
CA PRO A 28 5.59 -13.71 -16.28
C PRO A 28 6.00 -12.28 -16.67
N GLY A 29 7.09 -11.76 -16.12
CA GLY A 29 7.62 -10.44 -16.49
C GLY A 29 8.13 -9.62 -15.31
N GLY A 30 8.24 -8.31 -15.53
CA GLY A 30 8.68 -7.33 -14.55
C GLY A 30 8.13 -5.94 -14.90
N PRO A 31 8.47 -4.92 -14.11
CA PRO A 31 8.06 -3.54 -14.36
C PRO A 31 8.31 -3.15 -15.83
N PRO A 32 7.34 -2.49 -16.50
CA PRO A 32 7.52 -2.09 -17.89
C PRO A 32 8.68 -1.09 -18.01
N PRO A 33 9.31 -0.97 -19.20
CA PRO A 33 10.34 0.03 -19.44
C PRO A 33 9.86 1.43 -19.07
N GLY A 34 10.70 2.16 -18.33
CA GLY A 34 10.38 3.50 -17.86
C GLY A 34 9.62 3.54 -16.54
N ALA A 35 9.12 2.43 -15.99
CA ALA A 35 8.51 2.44 -14.66
C ALA A 35 9.51 2.87 -13.58
N ALA A 36 9.05 3.69 -12.64
CA ALA A 36 9.79 3.97 -11.42
C ALA A 36 9.53 2.82 -10.42
N GLY A 37 10.54 2.48 -9.60
CA GLY A 37 10.45 1.37 -8.65
C GLY A 37 11.02 1.69 -7.27
N LYS A 38 10.52 0.97 -6.26
CA LYS A 38 10.98 0.99 -4.87
C LYS A 38 11.07 -0.44 -4.35
N ASP A 39 12.19 -0.76 -3.71
CA ASP A 39 12.33 -2.01 -2.98
C ASP A 39 11.33 -2.03 -1.81
N VAL A 40 10.54 -3.10 -1.75
CA VAL A 40 9.58 -3.37 -0.69
C VAL A 40 9.81 -4.76 -0.08
N SER A 41 11.04 -5.27 -0.23
CA SER A 41 11.40 -6.64 0.17
C SER A 41 11.21 -6.87 1.67
N VAL A 42 11.39 -5.84 2.49
CA VAL A 42 11.15 -5.90 3.95
C VAL A 42 9.69 -6.19 4.26
N ALA A 43 8.74 -5.59 3.53
CA ALA A 43 7.31 -5.82 3.75
C ALA A 43 6.91 -7.26 3.38
N TYR A 44 7.51 -7.80 2.32
CA TYR A 44 7.22 -9.16 1.83
C TYR A 44 8.04 -10.27 2.49
N GLY A 45 9.12 -9.94 3.21
CA GLY A 45 10.09 -10.92 3.72
C GLY A 45 10.90 -11.65 2.64
N GLN A 46 10.77 -11.23 1.38
CA GLN A 46 11.43 -11.80 0.20
C GLN A 46 11.59 -10.71 -0.87
N PRO A 47 12.46 -10.90 -1.89
CA PRO A 47 12.65 -9.90 -2.94
C PRO A 47 11.34 -9.45 -3.57
N ALA A 48 11.04 -8.15 -3.44
CA ALA A 48 9.82 -7.54 -3.98
C ALA A 48 10.04 -6.06 -4.34
N THR A 49 9.41 -5.64 -5.43
CA THR A 49 9.49 -4.26 -5.94
C THR A 49 8.09 -3.70 -6.19
N LEU A 50 7.74 -2.60 -5.52
CA LEU A 50 6.63 -1.74 -5.90
C LEU A 50 7.09 -0.88 -7.07
N TRP A 51 6.28 -0.75 -8.11
CA TRP A 51 6.57 0.11 -9.25
C TRP A 51 5.33 0.86 -9.72
N ILE A 52 5.55 1.96 -10.43
CA ILE A 52 4.47 2.81 -10.94
C ILE A 52 4.87 3.48 -12.25
N THR A 53 3.89 3.62 -13.14
CA THR A 53 3.90 4.48 -14.32
C THR A 53 2.86 5.59 -14.16
N ASP A 54 2.69 6.41 -15.18
CA ASP A 54 1.58 7.37 -15.25
C ASP A 54 0.19 6.70 -15.24
N THR A 55 0.07 5.43 -15.63
CA THR A 55 -1.20 4.76 -15.95
C THR A 55 -1.42 3.45 -15.20
N ALA A 56 -0.39 2.89 -14.57
CA ALA A 56 -0.45 1.63 -13.86
C ALA A 56 0.42 1.63 -12.60
N VAL A 57 0.01 0.86 -11.61
CA VAL A 57 0.81 0.52 -10.44
C VAL A 57 0.98 -0.98 -10.38
N GLY A 58 2.11 -1.46 -9.90
CA GLY A 58 2.26 -2.90 -9.71
C GLY A 58 3.30 -3.37 -8.73
N ILE A 59 3.35 -4.68 -8.57
CA ILE A 59 4.23 -5.41 -7.67
C ILE A 59 4.92 -6.51 -8.47
N ALA A 60 6.24 -6.58 -8.36
CA ALA A 60 7.04 -7.71 -8.81
C ALA A 60 7.54 -8.48 -7.60
N THR A 61 7.31 -9.80 -7.55
CA THR A 61 7.79 -10.71 -6.50
C THR A 61 8.44 -11.94 -7.12
N ALA A 62 9.00 -12.82 -6.30
CA ALA A 62 9.47 -14.14 -6.75
C ALA A 62 8.35 -15.02 -7.36
N GLN A 63 7.08 -14.79 -6.99
CA GLN A 63 5.92 -15.51 -7.51
C GLN A 63 5.49 -15.02 -8.90
N GLY A 64 6.00 -13.86 -9.32
CA GLY A 64 5.72 -13.22 -10.58
C GLY A 64 5.27 -11.77 -10.40
N TYR A 65 4.64 -11.25 -11.44
CA TYR A 65 4.33 -9.84 -11.59
C TYR A 65 2.81 -9.62 -11.69
N GLY A 66 2.30 -8.59 -11.02
CA GLY A 66 0.94 -8.12 -11.19
C GLY A 66 0.86 -6.60 -11.25
N GLU A 67 -0.18 -6.12 -11.93
CA GLU A 67 -0.43 -4.71 -12.15
C GLU A 67 -1.92 -4.38 -12.03
N ALA A 68 -2.21 -3.12 -11.72
CA ALA A 68 -3.54 -2.54 -11.79
C ALA A 68 -3.49 -1.18 -12.48
N LYS A 69 -4.52 -0.88 -13.27
CA LYS A 69 -4.68 0.42 -13.94
C LYS A 69 -5.02 1.50 -12.92
N ILE A 70 -4.36 2.64 -13.04
CA ILE A 70 -4.66 3.84 -12.27
C ILE A 70 -5.74 4.64 -13.01
N LEU A 71 -6.98 4.53 -12.53
CA LEU A 71 -8.12 5.22 -13.12
C LEU A 71 -8.32 6.62 -12.49
N SER A 72 -7.50 7.57 -12.89
CA SER A 72 -7.62 8.98 -12.49
C SER A 72 -7.50 9.92 -13.68
N ALA A 73 -8.39 10.91 -13.76
CA ALA A 73 -8.34 11.99 -14.75
C ALA A 73 -7.37 13.13 -14.36
N SER A 74 -6.72 13.04 -13.19
CA SER A 74 -5.79 14.06 -12.72
C SER A 74 -4.56 14.16 -13.65
N PRO A 75 -4.13 15.38 -14.03
CA PRO A 75 -2.90 15.60 -14.77
C PRO A 75 -1.66 15.65 -13.87
N LEU A 76 -1.85 15.57 -12.55
CA LEU A 76 -0.75 15.65 -11.59
C LEU A 76 0.08 14.39 -11.61
N GLN A 77 1.38 14.54 -11.31
CA GLN A 77 2.29 13.41 -11.21
C GLN A 77 1.84 12.48 -10.08
N ARG A 78 1.84 11.18 -10.37
CA ARG A 78 1.34 10.16 -9.46
C ARG A 78 2.43 9.63 -8.55
N SER A 79 2.07 9.16 -7.37
CA SER A 79 2.96 8.40 -6.50
C SER A 79 2.24 7.24 -5.85
N ALA A 80 2.97 6.22 -5.42
CA ALA A 80 2.42 5.04 -4.77
C ALA A 80 3.19 4.68 -3.50
N LEU A 81 2.45 4.23 -2.49
CA LEU A 81 3.00 3.73 -1.23
C LEU A 81 2.40 2.36 -0.94
N LEU A 82 3.27 1.37 -0.66
CA LEU A 82 2.86 0.09 -0.12
C LEU A 82 2.79 0.20 1.41
N ILE A 83 1.69 -0.26 1.99
CA ILE A 83 1.47 -0.27 3.44
C ILE A 83 0.95 -1.63 3.91
N ASP A 84 1.07 -1.86 5.22
CA ASP A 84 0.30 -2.85 5.96
C ASP A 84 -0.45 -2.08 7.05
N ALA A 85 -1.72 -1.78 6.78
CA ALA A 85 -2.50 -0.90 7.63
C ALA A 85 -2.79 -1.51 9.00
N GLN A 86 -2.97 -2.84 9.06
CA GLN A 86 -3.38 -3.58 10.27
C GLN A 86 -2.24 -4.35 10.93
N GLN A 87 -1.05 -4.35 10.33
CA GLN A 87 0.11 -5.15 10.77
C GLN A 87 -0.20 -6.66 10.82
N ASP A 88 -1.02 -7.13 9.89
CA ASP A 88 -1.49 -8.52 9.79
C ASP A 88 -0.92 -9.24 8.56
N GLY A 89 -0.02 -8.60 7.81
CA GLY A 89 0.55 -9.11 6.56
C GLY A 89 -0.35 -8.93 5.34
N LYS A 90 -1.56 -8.37 5.48
CA LYS A 90 -2.38 -7.96 4.34
C LYS A 90 -1.92 -6.58 3.88
N HIS A 91 -1.37 -6.52 2.68
CA HIS A 91 -0.82 -5.27 2.14
C HIS A 91 -1.86 -4.48 1.34
N GLN A 92 -1.67 -3.16 1.33
CA GLN A 92 -2.41 -2.24 0.47
C GLN A 92 -1.44 -1.35 -0.29
N ILE A 93 -1.84 -0.93 -1.49
CA ILE A 93 -1.18 0.16 -2.22
C ILE A 93 -2.13 1.35 -2.20
N ILE A 94 -1.62 2.49 -1.77
CA ILE A 94 -2.28 3.78 -1.95
C ILE A 94 -1.58 4.49 -3.10
N VAL A 95 -2.33 4.85 -4.14
CA VAL A 95 -1.85 5.68 -5.24
C VAL A 95 -2.37 7.10 -5.05
N ASP A 96 -1.48 8.05 -4.81
CA ASP A 96 -1.79 9.48 -4.84
C ASP A 96 -1.82 9.97 -6.29
N ALA A 97 -2.99 10.45 -6.72
CA ALA A 97 -3.19 11.12 -8.00
C ALA A 97 -3.38 12.64 -7.83
N GLY A 98 -3.01 13.19 -6.67
CA GLY A 98 -2.96 14.61 -6.34
C GLY A 98 -4.24 15.18 -5.73
N ARG A 99 -5.42 14.92 -6.34
CA ARG A 99 -6.73 15.31 -5.75
C ARG A 99 -7.50 14.16 -5.16
N GLU A 100 -7.02 12.94 -5.36
CA GLU A 100 -7.64 11.71 -4.91
C GLU A 100 -6.54 10.71 -4.61
N ALA A 101 -6.75 9.84 -3.62
CA ALA A 101 -5.90 8.68 -3.40
C ALA A 101 -6.71 7.41 -3.63
N ILE A 102 -6.22 6.53 -4.51
CA ILE A 102 -6.90 5.31 -4.93
C ILE A 102 -6.30 4.13 -4.14
N LEU A 103 -7.17 3.27 -3.61
CA LEU A 103 -6.77 2.15 -2.78
C LEU A 103 -6.82 0.82 -3.54
N TYR A 104 -5.77 0.01 -3.40
CA TYR A 104 -5.70 -1.36 -3.92
C TYR A 104 -5.33 -2.33 -2.79
N ALA A 105 -5.96 -3.50 -2.77
CA ALA A 105 -5.57 -4.62 -1.93
C ALA A 105 -4.53 -5.47 -2.65
N VAL A 106 -3.54 -5.97 -1.92
CA VAL A 106 -2.44 -6.76 -2.48
C VAL A 106 -2.30 -8.10 -1.77
N SER A 107 -2.19 -9.16 -2.55
CA SER A 107 -1.94 -10.53 -2.07
C SER A 107 -0.94 -11.23 -3.01
N GLY A 108 0.28 -11.46 -2.52
CA GLY A 108 1.38 -11.92 -3.38
C GLY A 108 1.70 -10.87 -4.45
N CYS A 109 1.63 -11.25 -5.72
CA CYS A 109 1.71 -10.30 -6.83
C CYS A 109 0.35 -9.69 -7.24
N THR A 110 -0.77 -10.21 -6.71
CA THR A 110 -2.12 -9.86 -7.20
C THR A 110 -2.54 -8.53 -6.63
N ILE A 111 -3.03 -7.63 -7.49
CA ILE A 111 -3.48 -6.30 -7.11
C ILE A 111 -4.94 -6.15 -7.50
N THR A 112 -5.79 -5.91 -6.51
CA THR A 112 -7.23 -5.76 -6.70
C THR A 112 -7.66 -4.36 -6.31
N PRO A 113 -8.34 -3.58 -7.18
CA PRO A 113 -8.93 -2.31 -6.78
C PRO A 113 -9.87 -2.52 -5.59
N VAL A 114 -9.71 -1.70 -4.54
CA VAL A 114 -10.66 -1.72 -3.45
C VAL A 114 -11.90 -0.95 -3.87
N VAL A 115 -13.08 -1.50 -3.58
CA VAL A 115 -14.37 -0.89 -3.91
C VAL A 115 -15.21 -0.59 -2.68
N ASP A 116 -16.12 0.38 -2.78
CA ASP A 116 -17.13 0.66 -1.76
C ASP A 116 -18.33 -0.33 -1.84
N ARG A 117 -19.35 -0.13 -1.01
CA ARG A 117 -20.57 -0.97 -1.00
C ARG A 117 -21.37 -0.91 -2.31
N GLN A 118 -21.14 0.12 -3.11
CA GLN A 118 -21.79 0.36 -4.39
C GLN A 118 -20.98 -0.23 -5.54
N GLY A 119 -19.80 -0.79 -5.27
CA GLY A 119 -18.89 -1.35 -6.26
C GLY A 119 -18.06 -0.29 -6.99
N ALA A 120 -18.11 0.97 -6.57
CA ALA A 120 -17.25 2.01 -7.11
C ALA A 120 -15.86 1.92 -6.47
N SER A 121 -14.81 2.31 -7.22
CA SER A 121 -13.45 2.36 -6.68
C SER A 121 -13.41 3.25 -5.43
N PHE A 122 -12.95 2.67 -4.32
CA PHE A 122 -12.78 3.38 -3.06
C PHE A 122 -11.65 4.40 -3.18
N ARG A 123 -11.94 5.63 -2.79
CA ARG A 123 -11.03 6.77 -2.94
C ARG A 123 -11.07 7.64 -1.69
N PHE A 124 -9.90 8.09 -1.29
CA PHE A 124 -9.76 9.22 -0.37
C PHE A 124 -9.77 10.51 -1.19
N ASP A 125 -10.21 11.62 -0.59
CA ASP A 125 -10.24 12.95 -1.21
C ASP A 125 -9.30 13.93 -0.48
N PRO A 126 -7.97 13.69 -0.46
CA PRO A 126 -6.97 14.57 0.14
C PRO A 126 -6.90 15.96 -0.52
N GLY A 127 -7.73 16.25 -1.52
CA GLY A 127 -7.84 17.55 -2.17
C GLY A 127 -8.44 18.66 -1.30
N HIS A 128 -8.62 18.44 0.01
CA HIS A 128 -9.11 19.41 0.98
C HIS A 128 -10.50 19.98 0.66
N ARG A 129 -11.40 19.15 0.09
CA ARG A 129 -12.80 19.56 -0.08
C ARG A 129 -13.48 19.58 1.27
N ARG A 130 -14.24 20.65 1.57
CA ARG A 130 -14.94 20.81 2.86
C ARG A 130 -15.71 19.53 3.23
N GLY A 131 -15.37 18.95 4.38
CA GLY A 131 -16.04 17.78 4.94
C GLY A 131 -15.47 16.42 4.52
N ASN A 132 -14.49 16.39 3.62
CA ASN A 132 -13.78 15.18 3.18
C ASN A 132 -12.43 15.03 3.89
N ASP A 133 -11.76 13.89 3.74
CA ASP A 133 -10.48 13.61 4.40
C ASP A 133 -9.33 14.38 3.72
N ASP A 134 -8.56 15.15 4.47
CA ASP A 134 -7.36 15.87 3.99
C ASP A 134 -6.15 14.95 3.75
N GLY A 135 -6.13 13.77 4.37
CA GLY A 135 -5.02 12.83 4.25
C GLY A 135 -5.40 11.40 4.63
N VAL A 136 -4.40 10.52 4.58
CA VAL A 136 -4.56 9.09 4.86
C VAL A 136 -3.52 8.65 5.88
N GLY A 137 -3.98 7.93 6.89
CA GLY A 137 -3.18 7.51 8.03
C GLY A 137 -3.34 6.04 8.36
N CYS A 138 -2.49 5.56 9.26
CA CYS A 138 -2.77 4.34 10.01
C CYS A 138 -2.68 4.64 11.51
N SER A 139 -3.75 4.40 12.25
CA SER A 139 -3.83 4.75 13.67
C SER A 139 -4.67 3.76 14.45
N ASP A 140 -4.43 3.68 15.76
CA ASP A 140 -5.24 2.88 16.69
C ASP A 140 -6.40 3.74 17.23
N LEU A 141 -7.62 3.23 17.06
CA LEU A 141 -8.87 3.83 17.55
C LEU A 141 -9.41 3.09 18.80
N GLY A 142 -8.60 2.24 19.41
CA GLY A 142 -8.87 1.50 20.65
C GLY A 142 -9.04 -0.01 20.47
N ASP A 143 -8.88 -0.55 19.25
CA ASP A 143 -9.02 -1.98 18.95
C ASP A 143 -7.88 -2.51 18.05
N GLY A 144 -6.80 -1.74 17.93
CA GLY A 144 -5.68 -2.03 17.04
C GLY A 144 -5.56 -1.02 15.92
N ARG A 145 -4.44 -1.10 15.21
CA ARG A 145 -4.13 -0.18 14.12
C ARG A 145 -5.05 -0.43 12.93
N ARG A 146 -5.62 0.65 12.38
CA ARG A 146 -6.52 0.64 11.22
C ARG A 146 -6.07 1.64 10.17
N LEU A 147 -6.47 1.42 8.93
CA LEU A 147 -6.43 2.44 7.88
C LEU A 147 -7.45 3.52 8.23
N ILE A 148 -7.07 4.79 8.12
CA ILE A 148 -7.95 5.90 8.44
C ILE A 148 -7.88 7.02 7.41
N GLY A 149 -9.03 7.67 7.19
CA GLY A 149 -9.10 9.03 6.68
C GLY A 149 -8.79 10.04 7.79
N LEU A 150 -8.03 11.08 7.47
CA LEU A 150 -7.66 12.16 8.38
C LEU A 150 -8.27 13.46 7.88
N LEU A 151 -8.94 14.21 8.75
CA LEU A 151 -9.48 15.54 8.42
C LEU A 151 -9.07 16.57 9.48
N GLN A 152 -8.45 17.67 9.04
CA GLN A 152 -8.19 18.85 9.83
C GLN A 152 -9.49 19.65 10.01
N LEU A 153 -10.02 19.68 11.22
CA LEU A 153 -11.27 20.38 11.48
C LEU A 153 -11.09 21.89 11.37
N ARG A 154 -12.04 22.50 10.65
CA ARG A 154 -12.14 23.95 10.43
C ARG A 154 -13.51 24.44 10.86
N ASP A 155 -13.58 25.68 11.34
CA ASP A 155 -14.84 26.33 11.66
C ASP A 155 -15.57 26.80 10.39
N GLU A 156 -16.74 27.43 10.56
CA GLU A 156 -17.53 27.93 9.43
C GLU A 156 -16.78 28.98 8.60
N GLN A 157 -15.90 29.74 9.26
CA GLN A 157 -15.04 30.78 8.72
C GLN A 157 -13.70 30.24 8.17
N ASP A 158 -13.54 28.92 8.08
CA ASP A 158 -12.34 28.22 7.58
C ASP A 158 -11.10 28.26 8.49
N ASN A 159 -11.25 28.72 9.73
CA ASN A 159 -10.15 28.76 10.68
C ASN A 159 -9.90 27.37 11.29
N PRO A 160 -8.63 26.99 11.52
CA PRO A 160 -8.29 25.74 12.20
C PRO A 160 -8.87 25.63 13.62
N VAL A 161 -9.56 24.52 13.92
CA VAL A 161 -10.15 24.23 15.24
C VAL A 161 -9.17 23.49 16.17
N MET A 162 -7.92 23.27 15.71
CA MET A 162 -6.89 22.51 16.43
C MET A 162 -7.39 21.14 16.90
N ALA A 163 -8.12 20.46 16.01
CA ALA A 163 -8.59 19.11 16.21
C ALA A 163 -8.59 18.34 14.88
N LEU A 164 -8.33 17.04 14.96
CA LEU A 164 -8.34 16.12 13.84
C LEU A 164 -9.48 15.14 13.99
N ARG A 165 -10.28 14.98 12.94
CA ARG A 165 -11.20 13.84 12.84
C ARG A 165 -10.45 12.68 12.19
N ARG A 166 -10.50 11.53 12.83
CA ARG A 166 -10.00 10.26 12.29
C ARG A 166 -11.19 9.39 11.97
N THR A 167 -11.26 8.86 10.76
CA THR A 167 -12.34 7.99 10.31
C THR A 167 -11.78 6.65 9.91
N GLU A 168 -12.26 5.58 10.53
CA GLU A 168 -11.87 4.22 10.20
C GLU A 168 -12.31 3.85 8.78
N ILE A 169 -11.38 3.26 8.03
CA ILE A 169 -11.67 2.54 6.79
C ILE A 169 -11.60 1.06 7.09
N GLU A 170 -12.76 0.44 7.22
CA GLU A 170 -12.90 -0.99 7.47
C GLU A 170 -12.60 -1.74 6.17
N LEU A 171 -11.50 -2.49 6.15
CA LEU A 171 -11.10 -3.31 5.01
C LEU A 171 -11.60 -4.74 5.17
N ASN A 172 -12.31 -5.22 4.15
CA ASN A 172 -12.66 -6.63 3.99
C ASN A 172 -12.20 -7.09 2.61
N ASP A 173 -10.95 -7.55 2.56
CA ASP A 173 -10.22 -7.90 1.35
C ASP A 173 -10.22 -6.75 0.32
N ALA A 174 -10.93 -6.90 -0.80
CA ALA A 174 -11.04 -5.88 -1.84
C ALA A 174 -12.26 -4.94 -1.68
N THR A 175 -12.91 -4.94 -0.51
CA THR A 175 -14.02 -4.04 -0.19
C THR A 175 -13.64 -3.14 0.98
N ALA A 176 -14.05 -1.87 0.94
CA ALA A 176 -13.89 -0.91 2.02
C ALA A 176 -15.23 -0.31 2.45
N THR A 177 -15.40 -0.10 3.76
CA THR A 177 -16.53 0.63 4.33
C THR A 177 -16.06 1.71 5.29
N ILE A 178 -16.85 2.77 5.40
CA ILE A 178 -16.63 3.80 6.42
C ILE A 178 -17.09 3.24 7.76
N GLY A 179 -16.14 3.15 8.69
CA GLY A 179 -16.36 2.69 10.05
C GLY A 179 -16.64 3.84 11.01
N ARG A 180 -16.23 3.65 12.27
CA ARG A 180 -16.33 4.68 13.31
C ARG A 180 -15.37 5.85 13.06
N SER A 181 -15.70 6.98 13.66
CA SER A 181 -14.82 8.14 13.71
C SER A 181 -14.64 8.64 15.14
N ASP A 182 -13.49 9.24 15.41
CA ASP A 182 -13.28 10.04 16.61
C ASP A 182 -12.63 11.39 16.27
N THR A 183 -12.56 12.26 17.26
CA THR A 183 -11.90 13.55 17.15
C THR A 183 -10.84 13.66 18.24
N VAL A 184 -9.62 13.95 17.84
CA VAL A 184 -8.49 14.14 18.74
C VAL A 184 -8.05 15.59 18.74
N PRO A 185 -7.81 16.21 19.91
CA PRO A 185 -7.23 17.55 19.95
C PRO A 185 -5.76 17.51 19.50
N VAL A 186 -5.33 18.55 18.80
CA VAL A 186 -3.90 18.81 18.52
C VAL A 186 -3.45 20.06 19.26
N ARG A 187 -2.14 20.16 19.52
CA ARG A 187 -1.61 21.25 20.35
C ARG A 187 -1.42 22.55 19.60
N SER A 188 -1.12 22.46 18.30
CA SER A 188 -0.91 23.59 17.40
C SER A 188 -0.92 23.11 15.95
N ASP A 189 -0.79 24.05 15.02
CA ASP A 189 -0.57 23.82 13.60
C ASP A 189 0.83 23.25 13.27
N HIS A 190 1.74 23.22 14.24
CA HIS A 190 3.06 22.59 14.15
C HIS A 190 3.08 21.18 14.76
N ASP A 191 1.97 20.72 15.34
CA ASP A 191 1.86 19.37 15.88
C ASP A 191 2.11 18.35 14.76
N PRO A 192 2.97 17.33 14.96
CA PRO A 192 3.17 16.27 13.97
C PRO A 192 1.86 15.62 13.54
N ALA A 193 0.90 15.43 14.45
CA ALA A 193 -0.41 14.90 14.12
C ALA A 193 -1.15 15.82 13.14
N TRP A 194 -1.06 17.14 13.32
CA TRP A 194 -1.68 18.12 12.43
C TRP A 194 -0.99 18.17 11.07
N THR A 195 0.32 18.35 11.06
CA THR A 195 1.11 18.54 9.83
C THR A 195 1.14 17.32 8.92
N THR A 196 1.05 16.11 9.48
CA THR A 196 0.99 14.86 8.70
C THR A 196 -0.43 14.50 8.26
N ALA A 197 -1.47 15.14 8.82
CA ALA A 197 -2.86 14.83 8.49
C ALA A 197 -3.28 15.26 7.09
N SER A 198 -2.47 16.08 6.39
CA SER A 198 -2.66 16.45 4.99
C SER A 198 -1.77 15.64 4.03
N ASP A 199 -1.04 14.64 4.53
CA ASP A 199 -0.16 13.76 3.75
C ASP A 199 -0.71 12.31 3.78
N ILE A 200 -0.15 11.44 2.95
CA ILE A 200 -0.39 9.99 2.99
C ILE A 200 0.75 9.32 3.77
N SER A 201 0.40 8.72 4.90
CA SER A 201 1.33 8.02 5.77
C SER A 201 0.70 6.80 6.43
N CYS A 202 1.54 5.88 6.89
CA CYS A 202 1.10 4.73 7.68
C CYS A 202 2.19 4.41 8.69
N GLY A 203 2.10 5.01 9.88
CA GLY A 203 3.16 4.94 10.90
C GLY A 203 4.39 5.69 10.40
N GLU A 204 5.55 5.02 10.42
CA GLU A 204 6.81 5.63 9.93
C GLU A 204 6.90 5.69 8.40
N LEU A 205 6.03 4.98 7.68
CA LEU A 205 6.00 5.01 6.22
C LEU A 205 5.31 6.29 5.75
N THR A 206 5.96 7.03 4.87
CA THR A 206 5.40 8.24 4.26
C THR A 206 5.49 8.16 2.75
N MET A 207 4.51 8.72 2.04
CA MET A 207 4.54 8.78 0.57
C MET A 207 5.83 9.47 0.07
N ARG A 208 6.29 10.51 0.77
CA ARG A 208 7.46 11.30 0.40
C ARG A 208 8.79 10.54 0.49
N LYS A 209 8.97 9.70 1.52
CA LYS A 209 10.22 9.00 1.80
C LYS A 209 10.22 7.57 1.26
N ASP A 210 9.10 6.90 1.44
CA ASP A 210 8.96 5.46 1.24
C ASP A 210 8.15 5.12 0.00
N GLY A 211 7.40 6.09 -0.51
CA GLY A 211 6.70 5.95 -1.78
C GLY A 211 7.63 5.97 -3.00
N VAL A 212 7.04 5.65 -4.15
CA VAL A 212 7.64 5.75 -5.48
C VAL A 212 6.83 6.73 -6.31
N GLN A 213 7.52 7.63 -7.01
CA GLN A 213 6.88 8.62 -7.86
C GLN A 213 6.93 8.17 -9.32
N ALA A 214 5.82 8.28 -10.02
CA ALA A 214 5.74 7.99 -11.44
C ALA A 214 6.70 8.90 -12.23
N PRO A 215 7.34 8.41 -13.30
CA PRO A 215 8.02 9.26 -14.26
C PRO A 215 7.06 10.29 -14.88
N PHE A 216 7.62 11.41 -15.34
CA PHE A 216 6.90 12.40 -16.12
C PHE A 216 6.78 12.01 -17.59
#